data_AF-A0A484IGN2-F1
#
_entry.id   AF-A0A484IGN2-F1
#
_cell.length_a   1.000
_cell.length_b   1.000
_cell.length_c   1.000
_cell.angle_alpha   90.00
_cell.angle_beta   90.00
_cell.angle_gamma   90.00
#
_symmetry.space_group_name_H-M   'P 1'
#
loop_
_entity.id
_entity.type
_entity.pdbx_description
1 polymer ?
#
loop_
_entity_poly.entity_id
_entity_poly.type
_entity_poly.pdbx_seq_one_letter_code
_entity_poly.pdbx_strand_id
1 'polypeptide(L)' 'MISSGICLGAWQYLKGKYAIPIQNQINVNAAKLIVYADEYEQDFTFILSEASNALRNWMDFRQSCGEGVSGES' A
#
# COMPACT_ATOMS: atom_id res chain seq x y z
N MET A 1 0.38 0.96 -9.22
CA MET A 1 -0.16 1.81 -10.30
C MET A 1 -1.05 1.00 -11.23
N ILE A 2 -0.50 0.04 -11.98
CA ILE A 2 -1.30 -0.80 -12.90
C ILE A 2 -2.14 -1.84 -12.13
N SER A 3 -1.62 -2.37 -11.02
CA SER A 3 -2.30 -3.43 -10.27
C SER A 3 -3.44 -2.96 -9.36
N SER A 4 -3.51 -1.67 -9.01
CA SER A 4 -4.48 -1.14 -8.04
C SER A 4 -5.69 -0.47 -8.69
N GLY A 5 -5.60 -0.06 -9.96
CA GLY A 5 -6.72 0.56 -10.69
C GLY A 5 -7.17 1.94 -10.17
N ILE A 6 -6.42 2.57 -9.26
CA ILE A 6 -6.80 3.85 -8.63
C ILE A 6 -6.45 5.06 -9.49
N CYS A 7 -7.32 6.08 -9.45
CA CYS A 7 -7.08 7.38 -10.09
C CYS A 7 -5.85 8.08 -9.49
N LEU A 8 -5.15 8.89 -10.30
CA LEU A 8 -3.95 9.61 -9.87
C LEU A 8 -4.21 10.52 -8.65
N GLY A 9 -5.39 11.13 -8.57
CA GLY A 9 -5.79 11.98 -7.43
C GLY A 9 -5.96 11.22 -6.11
N ALA A 10 -6.17 9.90 -6.14
CA ALA A 10 -6.29 9.11 -4.92
C ALA A 10 -4.94 8.83 -4.24
N TRP A 11 -3.83 9.04 -4.95
CA TRP A 11 -2.48 8.76 -4.45
C TRP A 11 -2.06 9.69 -3.32
N GLN A 12 -2.52 10.94 -3.34
CA GLN A 12 -2.18 11.91 -2.29
C GLN A 12 -2.72 11.52 -0.91
N TYR A 13 -3.71 10.62 -0.87
CA TYR A 13 -4.33 10.11 0.36
C TYR A 13 -3.76 8.75 0.79
N LEU A 14 -2.90 8.15 -0.03
CA LEU A 14 -2.33 6.84 0.26
C LEU A 14 -1.15 6.98 1.22
N LYS A 15 -1.25 6.28 2.34
CA LYS A 15 -0.20 6.14 3.34
C LYS A 15 0.15 4.67 3.52
N GLY A 16 1.38 4.38 3.94
CA GLY A 16 1.86 3.01 4.15
C GLY A 16 0.94 2.18 5.06
N LYS A 17 0.37 2.78 6.11
CA LYS A 17 -0.56 2.12 7.05
C LYS A 17 -1.86 1.61 6.43
N TYR A 18 -2.26 2.15 5.28
CA TYR A 18 -3.49 1.74 4.58
C TYR A 18 -3.28 0.55 3.64
N ALA A 19 -2.03 0.05 3.54
CA ALA A 19 -1.71 -1.21 2.89
C ALA A 19 -1.77 -2.36 3.91
N ILE A 20 -2.86 -3.11 3.87
CA ILE A 20 -3.07 -4.27 4.76
C ILE A 20 -2.65 -5.53 4.01
N PRO A 21 -1.54 -6.18 4.41
CA PRO A 21 -1.09 -7.40 3.76
C PRO A 21 -2.06 -8.54 4.02
N ILE A 22 -2.39 -9.29 2.98
CA ILE A 22 -3.15 -10.53 3.03
C ILE A 22 -2.14 -11.65 2.81
N GLN A 23 -1.80 -12.35 3.89
CA GLN A 23 -0.96 -13.55 3.83
C GLN A 23 -1.85 -14.78 3.85
N ASN A 24 -1.75 -15.61 2.81
CA ASN A 24 -2.33 -16.95 2.82
C ASN A 24 -1.24 -17.98 3.17
N GLN A 25 -1.63 -19.15 3.69
CA GLN A 25 -0.70 -20.22 4.13
C GLN A 25 0.29 -20.70 3.04
N ILE A 26 0.07 -20.29 1.79
CA ILE A 26 0.81 -20.69 0.57
C ILE A 26 1.62 -19.50 0.00
N ASN A 27 2.18 -18.61 0.84
CA ASN A 27 3.07 -17.50 0.44
C ASN A 27 2.52 -16.48 -0.58
N VAL A 28 1.21 -16.41 -0.77
CA VAL A 28 0.60 -15.35 -1.58
C VAL A 28 0.59 -14.06 -0.75
N ASN A 29 1.46 -13.11 -1.10
CA ASN A 29 1.57 -11.80 -0.45
C ASN A 29 0.72 -10.76 -1.18
N ALA A 30 -0.60 -10.90 -1.22
CA ALA A 30 -1.47 -9.83 -1.73
C ALA A 30 -1.58 -8.70 -0.69
N ALA A 31 -2.09 -7.54 -1.09
CA ALA A 31 -2.47 -6.51 -0.11
C ALA A 31 -3.78 -5.83 -0.48
N LYS A 32 -4.56 -5.48 0.53
CA LYS A 32 -5.71 -4.58 0.41
C LYS A 32 -5.22 -3.16 0.63
N LEU A 33 -5.55 -2.25 -0.27
CA LEU A 33 -5.31 -0.82 -0.13
C LEU A 33 -6.63 -0.12 0.18
N ILE A 34 -6.66 0.69 1.23
CA ILE A 34 -7.75 1.62 1.49
C ILE A 34 -7.49 2.89 0.68
N VAL A 35 -8.46 3.28 -0.14
CA VAL A 35 -8.42 4.42 -1.05
C VAL A 35 -9.30 5.52 -0.46
N TYR A 36 -8.83 6.76 -0.48
CA TYR A 36 -9.48 7.89 0.20
C TYR A 36 -9.69 7.62 1.70
N ALA A 37 -8.69 7.02 2.34
CA ALA A 37 -8.74 6.83 3.79
C ALA A 37 -8.94 8.18 4.50
N ASP A 38 -9.80 8.19 5.51
CA ASP A 38 -10.23 9.37 6.28
C ASP A 38 -11.19 10.35 5.55
N GLU A 39 -11.62 10.02 4.32
CA GLU A 39 -12.69 10.76 3.62
C GLU A 39 -14.09 10.14 3.89
N TYR A 40 -15.13 10.88 3.48
CA TYR A 40 -16.53 10.46 3.66
C TYR A 40 -16.88 9.18 2.85
N GLU A 41 -16.32 9.05 1.65
CA GLU A 41 -16.42 7.84 0.83
C GLU A 41 -15.06 7.15 0.75
N GLN A 42 -14.90 6.10 1.55
CA GLN A 42 -13.73 5.23 1.50
C GLN A 42 -14.00 4.08 0.56
N ASP A 43 -13.06 3.84 -0.35
CA ASP A 43 -13.09 2.65 -1.22
C ASP A 43 -11.91 1.74 -0.88
N PHE A 44 -11.92 0.52 -1.40
CA PHE A 44 -10.77 -0.36 -1.28
C PHE A 44 -10.49 -1.07 -2.59
N THR A 45 -9.21 -1.33 -2.81
CA THR A 45 -8.75 -2.12 -3.94
C THR A 45 -7.78 -3.18 -3.46
N PHE A 46 -7.53 -4.18 -4.30
CA PHE A 46 -6.54 -5.20 -4.04
C PHE A 46 -5.37 -5.03 -4.99
N ILE A 47 -4.18 -5.32 -4.49
CA ILE A 47 -2.98 -5.41 -5.29
C ILE A 47 -2.43 -6.82 -5.27
N LEU A 48 -1.90 -7.21 -6.42
CA LEU A 48 -1.17 -8.46 -6.62
C LEU A 48 0.14 -8.47 -5.82
N SER A 49 0.70 -9.66 -5.68
CA SER A 49 1.89 -9.91 -4.86
C SER A 49 3.14 -9.14 -5.28
N GLU A 50 3.32 -8.97 -6.58
CA GLU A 50 4.45 -8.27 -7.17
C GLU A 50 4.42 -6.79 -6.77
N ALA A 51 3.22 -6.19 -6.82
CA ALA A 51 3.03 -4.80 -6.42
C ALA A 51 3.14 -4.62 -4.89
N SER A 52 2.64 -5.57 -4.11
CA SER A 52 2.81 -5.57 -2.66
C SER A 52 4.30 -5.66 -2.25
N ASN A 53 5.06 -6.53 -2.92
CA ASN A 53 6.50 -6.66 -2.68
C ASN A 53 7.26 -5.39 -3.10
N ALA A 54 6.89 -4.76 -4.23
CA ALA A 54 7.49 -3.51 -4.66
C ALA A 54 7.25 -2.37 -3.66
N LEU A 55 6.03 -2.27 -3.09
CA LEU A 55 5.73 -1.31 -2.03
C LEU A 55 6.58 -1.56 -0.78
N ARG A 56 6.73 -2.82 -0.37
CA ARG A 56 7.57 -3.18 0.76
C ARG A 56 9.04 -2.81 0.53
N ASN A 57 9.60 -3.16 -0.62
CA ASN A 57 10.97 -2.81 -0.97
C ASN A 57 11.20 -1.29 -0.99
N TRP A 58 10.20 -0.52 -1.42
CA TRP A 58 10.25 0.94 -1.39
C TRP A 58 10.26 1.48 0.04
N MET A 59 9.42 0.94 0.93
CA MET A 59 9.42 1.30 2.35
C MET A 59 10.76 0.95 3.03
N ASP A 60 11.29 -0.24 2.77
CA ASP A 60 12.59 -0.69 3.29
C ASP A 60 13.74 0.21 2.78
N PHE A 61 13.69 0.62 1.50
CA PHE A 61 14.65 1.57 0.93
C PHE A 61 14.59 2.93 1.64
N ARG A 62 13.39 3.49 1.85
CA ARG A 62 13.24 4.76 2.59
C ARG A 62 13.78 4.66 4.01
N GLN A 63 13.53 3.54 4.68
CA GLN A 63 14.09 3.27 6.00
C GLN A 63 15.62 3.21 5.97
N SER A 64 16.21 2.60 4.94
CA SER A 64 17.67 2.53 4.78
C SER A 64 18.34 3.90 4.57
N CYS A 65 17.60 4.87 4.02
CA CYS A 65 18.04 6.26 3.90
C CYS A 65 17.98 7.05 5.22
N GLY A 66 17.56 6.41 6.33
CA GLY A 66 17.43 7.04 7.63
C GLY A 66 16.09 7.75 7.85
N GLU A 67 15.11 7.57 6.96
CA GLU A 67 13.76 8.07 7.20
C GLU A 67 13.06 7.24 8.28
N GLY A 68 12.41 7.92 9.22
CA GLY A 68 11.53 7.27 10.20
C GLY A 68 10.25 6.81 9.53
N VAL A 69 10.27 5.61 8.94
CA VAL A 69 9.08 4.96 8.34
C VAL A 69 8.15 4.53 9.46
N SER A 70 7.41 5.48 10.03
CA SER A 70 6.18 5.22 10.76
C SER A 70 5.07 5.03 9.72
N GLY A 71 4.12 4.12 9.93
CA GLY A 71 3.06 3.84 8.94
C GLY A 71 2.22 5.06 8.51
N GLU A 72 2.40 6.22 9.15
CA GLU A 72 1.85 7.51 8.76
C GLU A 72 2.47 8.12 7.49
N SER A 73 3.64 7.65 7.03
CA SER A 73 4.49 8.29 6.00
C SER A 73 4.87 7.40 4.83
#